data_AF-A0AA51GUK2-F1
#
_entry.id   AF-A0AA51GUK2-F1
#
_cell.length_a   1.000
_cell.length_b   1.000
_cell.length_c   1.000
_cell.angle_alpha   90.00
_cell.angle_beta   90.00
_cell.angle_gamma   90.00
#
_symmetry.space_group_name_H-M   'P 1'
#
loop_
_entity.id
_entity.type
_entity.pdbx_description
1 polymer ?
#
loop_
_entity_poly.entity_id
_entity_poly.type
_entity_poly.pdbx_seq_one_letter_code
_entity_poly.pdbx_strand_id
1 'polypeptide(L)'
;MDLRAFLLQQQGFADVNENKVYFTDRGLYQEPQEGEFWIFLDEGLRCGGTARKIPCEKERIKEVLLGCGKTELWKAVLEKIEIWEKEHFPERYKL
;
A
#
# COMPACT_ATOMS: atom_id res chain seq x y z
N MET A 1 6.38 -2.19 -15.62
CA MET A 1 5.65 -2.68 -14.43
C MET A 1 4.74 -1.56 -13.97
N ASP A 2 3.49 -1.84 -13.57
CA ASP A 2 2.59 -0.83 -13.01
C ASP A 2 2.64 -0.81 -11.48
N LEU A 3 1.96 0.17 -10.86
CA LEU A 3 1.97 0.35 -9.40
C LEU A 3 1.37 -0.86 -8.67
N ARG A 4 0.33 -1.49 -9.26
CA ARG A 4 -0.32 -2.67 -8.69
C ARG A 4 0.67 -3.82 -8.59
N ALA A 5 1.32 -4.17 -9.69
CA ALA A 5 2.30 -5.24 -9.75
C ALA A 5 3.48 -4.96 -8.80
N PHE A 6 3.94 -3.72 -8.72
CA PHE A 6 4.98 -3.32 -7.76
C PHE A 6 4.57 -3.58 -6.31
N LEU A 7 3.38 -3.12 -5.90
CA LEU A 7 2.92 -3.23 -4.51
C LEU A 7 2.61 -4.68 -4.12
N LEU A 8 2.05 -5.49 -5.03
CA LEU A 8 1.76 -6.90 -4.79
C LEU A 8 3.02 -7.77 -4.59
N GLN A 9 4.17 -7.34 -5.12
CA GLN A 9 5.44 -8.04 -4.93
C GLN A 9 6.10 -7.73 -3.58
N GLN A 10 5.62 -6.71 -2.86
CA GLN A 10 6.20 -6.33 -1.57
C GLN A 10 5.75 -7.30 -0.48
N GLN A 11 6.65 -7.63 0.46
CA GLN A 11 6.31 -8.45 1.63
C GLN A 11 5.48 -7.70 2.68
N GLY A 12 4.99 -6.50 2.35
CA GLY A 12 4.40 -5.54 3.27
C GLY A 12 5.39 -4.47 3.72
N PHE A 13 4.84 -3.43 4.33
CA PHE A 13 5.59 -2.30 4.87
C PHE A 13 5.36 -2.25 6.36
N ALA A 14 6.36 -1.82 7.13
CA ALA A 14 6.26 -1.68 8.58
C ALA A 14 6.66 -0.26 8.99
N ASP A 15 5.97 0.29 9.99
CA ASP A 15 6.41 1.49 10.67
C ASP A 15 7.26 1.15 11.92
N VAL A 16 7.79 2.19 12.59
CA VAL A 16 8.62 2.07 13.79
C VAL A 16 7.90 1.44 14.99
N ASN A 17 6.57 1.40 14.97
CA ASN A 17 5.74 0.81 16.02
C ASN A 17 5.29 -0.61 15.64
N GLU A 18 5.90 -1.20 14.61
CA GLU A 18 5.56 -2.50 14.04
C GLU A 18 4.12 -2.62 13.51
N ASN A 19 3.44 -1.49 13.23
CA ASN A 19 2.22 -1.56 12.43
C ASN A 19 2.62 -1.93 11.00
N LYS A 20 1.89 -2.83 10.38
CA LYS A 20 2.19 -3.32 9.03
C LYS A 20 1.03 -3.10 8.09
N VAL A 21 1.36 -2.82 6.83
CA VAL A 21 0.39 -2.81 5.74
C VAL A 21 0.82 -3.79 4.67
N TYR A 22 -0.14 -4.60 4.22
CA TYR A 22 0.04 -5.58 3.15
C TYR A 22 -0.89 -5.27 1.99
N PHE A 23 -0.41 -5.56 0.79
CA PHE A 23 -1.16 -5.49 -0.46
C PHE A 23 -1.31 -6.89 -1.02
N THR A 24 -2.52 -7.30 -1.39
CA THR A 24 -2.73 -8.63 -1.98
C THR A 24 -3.88 -8.64 -2.98
N ASP A 25 -3.75 -9.50 -3.98
CA ASP A 25 -4.79 -9.82 -4.93
C ASP A 25 -5.64 -11.03 -4.50
N ARG A 26 -5.40 -11.56 -3.29
CA ARG A 26 -6.21 -12.64 -2.70
C ARG A 26 -7.09 -12.07 -1.60
N GLY A 27 -8.40 -12.13 -1.81
CA GLY A 27 -9.38 -11.68 -0.82
C GLY A 27 -9.77 -12.77 0.17
N LEU A 28 -10.28 -12.36 1.33
CA LEU A 28 -10.95 -13.26 2.29
C LEU A 28 -12.39 -13.63 1.86
N TYR A 29 -13.04 -12.77 1.07
CA TYR A 29 -14.44 -12.92 0.65
C TYR A 29 -14.63 -12.88 -0.88
N GLN A 30 -13.89 -12.02 -1.59
CA GLN A 30 -13.94 -11.88 -3.05
C GLN A 30 -12.58 -11.38 -3.57
N GLU A 31 -12.17 -11.87 -4.74
CA GLU A 31 -10.97 -11.40 -5.44
C GLU A 31 -11.17 -9.95 -5.93
N PRO A 32 -10.12 -9.11 -5.90
CA PRO A 32 -10.19 -7.76 -6.45
C PRO A 32 -10.22 -7.78 -7.98
N GLN A 33 -10.90 -6.81 -8.58
CA GLN A 33 -10.95 -6.65 -10.03
C GLN A 33 -9.60 -6.13 -10.57
N GLU A 34 -9.48 -6.10 -11.91
CA GLU A 34 -8.35 -5.43 -12.55
C GLU A 34 -8.28 -3.95 -12.10
N GLY A 35 -7.10 -3.50 -11.68
CA GLY A 35 -6.92 -2.17 -11.09
C GLY A 35 -7.31 -2.04 -9.62
N GLU A 36 -7.66 -3.14 -8.93
CA GLU A 36 -7.89 -3.17 -7.48
C GLU A 36 -6.89 -4.11 -6.76
N PHE A 37 -6.69 -3.88 -5.47
CA PHE A 37 -6.11 -4.84 -4.53
C PHE A 37 -6.82 -4.75 -3.17
N TRP A 38 -6.57 -5.73 -2.31
CA TRP A 38 -6.85 -5.64 -0.89
C TRP A 38 -5.68 -4.99 -0.15
N ILE A 39 -6.00 -4.03 0.73
CA ILE A 39 -5.10 -3.47 1.72
C ILE A 39 -5.44 -4.08 3.09
N PHE A 40 -4.44 -4.64 3.76
CA PHE A 40 -4.58 -5.21 5.11
C PHE A 40 -3.69 -4.44 6.06
N LEU A 41 -4.29 -3.80 7.05
CA LEU A 41 -3.59 -3.14 8.14
C LEU A 41 -3.51 -4.09 9.34
N ASP A 42 -2.31 -4.46 9.74
CA ASP A 42 -2.00 -5.24 10.93
C ASP A 42 -1.40 -4.32 12.00
N GLU A 43 -2.08 -4.22 13.14
CA GLU A 43 -1.68 -3.41 14.29
C GLU A 43 -1.27 -4.28 15.49
N GLY A 44 -0.97 -5.58 15.24
CA GLY A 44 -0.66 -6.58 16.25
C GLY A 44 -1.92 -7.13 16.94
N LEU A 45 -1.80 -7.51 18.22
CA LEU A 45 -2.91 -8.05 19.05
C LEU A 45 -4.03 -7.03 19.36
N ARG A 46 -4.08 -5.90 18.65
CA ARG A 46 -5.11 -4.88 18.79
C ARG A 46 -6.27 -5.27 17.90
N CYS A 47 -7.42 -5.51 18.52
CA CYS A 47 -8.62 -6.01 17.85
C CYS A 47 -9.09 -5.03 16.76
N GLY A 48 -8.93 -5.36 15.47
CA GLY A 48 -9.53 -4.56 14.40
C GLY A 48 -8.75 -4.39 13.11
N GLY A 49 -7.84 -5.32 12.77
CA GLY A 49 -7.09 -5.27 11.51
C GLY A 49 -8.00 -4.92 10.33
N THR A 50 -7.71 -3.79 9.67
CA THR A 50 -8.59 -3.23 8.64
C THR A 50 -8.25 -3.87 7.30
N ALA A 51 -9.16 -4.67 6.77
CA ALA A 51 -9.08 -5.23 5.43
C ALA A 51 -10.06 -4.49 4.52
N ARG A 52 -9.56 -3.83 3.46
CA ARG A 52 -10.41 -3.11 2.50
C ARG A 52 -9.94 -3.36 1.08
N LYS A 53 -10.89 -3.46 0.15
CA LYS A 53 -10.59 -3.45 -1.28
C LYS A 53 -10.56 -2.01 -1.77
N ILE A 54 -9.50 -1.61 -2.47
CA ILE A 54 -9.34 -0.24 -2.97
C ILE A 54 -8.77 -0.22 -4.40
N PRO A 55 -9.00 0.88 -5.16
CA PRO A 55 -8.28 1.13 -6.41
C PRO A 55 -6.76 1.21 -6.20
N CYS A 56 -6.00 0.77 -7.20
CA CYS A 56 -4.53 0.78 -7.22
C CYS A 56 -3.96 2.18 -7.51
N GLU A 57 -4.35 3.16 -6.69
CA GLU A 57 -3.99 4.57 -6.84
C GLU A 57 -3.25 5.04 -5.58
N LYS A 58 -2.17 5.81 -5.78
CA LYS A 58 -1.35 6.36 -4.69
C LYS A 58 -2.20 7.19 -3.72
N GLU A 59 -3.14 7.96 -4.24
CA GLU A 59 -4.08 8.81 -3.51
C GLU A 59 -5.03 7.97 -2.64
N ARG A 60 -5.53 6.84 -3.13
CA ARG A 60 -6.41 5.96 -2.34
C ARG A 60 -5.68 5.24 -1.21
N ILE A 61 -4.44 4.82 -1.45
CA ILE A 61 -3.58 4.27 -0.39
C ILE A 61 -3.36 5.30 0.71
N LYS A 62 -3.03 6.55 0.33
CA LYS A 62 -2.85 7.66 1.26
C LYS A 62 -4.11 7.92 2.09
N GLU A 63 -5.27 8.01 1.45
CA GLU A 63 -6.54 8.24 2.14
C GLU A 63 -6.84 7.17 3.18
N VAL A 64 -6.65 5.88 2.84
CA VAL A 64 -6.90 4.79 3.80
C VAL A 64 -5.94 4.85 4.99
N LEU A 65 -4.63 4.98 4.73
CA LEU A 65 -3.64 4.95 5.79
C LEU A 65 -3.75 6.18 6.71
N LEU A 66 -3.89 7.38 6.12
CA LEU A 66 -4.06 8.60 6.92
C LEU A 66 -5.43 8.65 7.62
N GLY A 67 -6.49 8.10 7.00
CA GLY A 67 -7.81 7.95 7.63
C GLY A 67 -7.80 7.04 8.86
N CYS A 68 -6.85 6.10 8.93
CA CYS A 68 -6.59 5.26 10.10
C CYS A 68 -5.54 5.84 11.06
N GLY A 69 -5.08 7.08 10.84
CA GLY A 69 -4.03 7.72 11.64
C GLY A 69 -2.63 7.13 11.44
N LYS A 70 -2.40 6.35 10.37
CA LYS A 70 -1.14 5.65 10.09
C LYS A 70 -0.17 6.47 9.25
N THR A 71 0.21 7.63 9.78
CA THR A 71 1.10 8.59 9.08
C THR A 71 2.48 8.01 8.77
N GLU A 72 3.12 7.33 9.73
CA GLU A 72 4.47 6.78 9.52
C GLU A 72 4.45 5.60 8.55
N LEU A 73 3.39 4.79 8.58
CA LEU A 73 3.21 3.71 7.62
C LEU A 73 2.98 4.24 6.20
N TRP A 74 2.22 5.32 6.06
CA TRP A 74 2.09 6.01 4.77
C TRP A 74 3.42 6.52 4.25
N LYS A 75 4.27 7.12 5.09
CA LYS A 75 5.61 7.56 4.67
C LYS A 75 6.47 6.40 4.16
N ALA A 76 6.45 5.26 4.86
CA ALA A 76 7.20 4.07 4.45
C ALA A 76 6.75 3.52 3.09
N VAL A 77 5.43 3.52 2.83
CA VAL A 77 4.87 3.14 1.52
C VAL A 77 5.26 4.16 0.45
N LEU A 78 5.10 5.46 0.74
CA LEU A 78 5.39 6.55 -0.19
C LEU A 78 6.85 6.54 -0.63
N GLU A 79 7.80 6.41 0.29
CA GLU A 79 9.22 6.36 -0.03
C GLU A 79 9.54 5.27 -1.06
N LYS A 80 8.96 4.08 -0.88
CA LYS A 80 9.19 2.95 -1.78
C LYS A 80 8.51 3.14 -3.13
N ILE A 81 7.32 3.75 -3.16
CA ILE A 81 6.68 4.14 -4.42
C ILE A 81 7.54 5.16 -5.16
N GLU A 82 8.09 6.17 -4.47
CA GLU A 82 8.92 7.21 -5.10
C GLU A 82 10.24 6.65 -5.64
N ILE A 83 10.87 5.73 -4.92
CA ILE A 83 12.07 5.02 -5.41
C ILE A 83 11.72 4.25 -6.68
N TRP A 84 10.64 3.46 -6.64
CA TRP A 84 10.17 2.71 -7.80
C TRP A 84 9.81 3.61 -8.99
N GLU A 85 9.10 4.72 -8.76
CA GLU A 85 8.73 5.70 -9.78
C GLU A 85 9.98 6.30 -10.44
N LYS A 86 11.03 6.63 -9.67
CA LYS A 86 12.30 7.16 -10.21
C LYS A 86 13.05 6.12 -11.05
N GLU A 87 13.03 4.86 -10.64
CA GLU A 87 13.71 3.77 -11.36
C GLU A 87 12.98 3.38 -12.65
N HIS A 88 11.64 3.46 -12.67
CA HIS A 88 10.82 2.95 -13.77
C HIS A 88 10.28 4.04 -14.71
N PHE A 89 10.18 5.27 -14.23
CA PHE A 89 9.70 6.44 -15.00
C PHE A 89 10.64 7.66 -14.80
N PRO A 90 11.95 7.52 -15.04
CA PRO A 90 12.93 8.56 -14.77
C PRO A 90 12.67 9.86 -15.54
N GLU A 91 11.99 9.79 -16.69
CA GLU A 91 11.58 10.95 -17.49
C GLU A 91 10.66 11.91 -16.74
N ARG A 92 9.90 11.43 -15.74
CA ARG A 92 9.04 12.27 -14.90
C ARG A 92 9.82 13.12 -13.89
N TYR A 93 11.11 12.82 -13.73
CA TYR A 93 12.00 13.44 -12.72
C TYR A 93 13.20 14.17 -13.35
N LYS A 94 13.26 14.26 -14.69
CA LYS A 94 14.23 15.12 -15.37
C LYS A 94 13.65 16.53 -15.45
N LEU A 95 14.22 17.45 -14.66
CA LEU A 95 14.03 18.89 -14.79
C LEU A 95 14.64 19.40 -16.10
#